data_AF-A0A845WIZ6-F1
#
_entry.id   AF-A0A845WIZ6-F1
#
_cell.length_a   1.000
_cell.length_b   1.000
_cell.length_c   1.000
_cell.angle_alpha   90.00
_cell.angle_beta   90.00
_cell.angle_gamma   90.00
#
_symmetry.space_group_name_H-M   'P 1'
#
loop_
_entity.id
_entity.type
_entity.pdbx_description
1 polymer ?
#
loop_
_entity_poly.entity_id
_entity_poly.type
_entity_poly.pdbx_seq_one_letter_code
_entity_poly.pdbx_strand_id
1 'polypeptide(L)' 'AFESKKIALLKADWTNRDPAITKALESFGRSGVPLYVLYPPDSEFTQPIILPQILSPEQVQRAIKNL' A
#
# COMPACT_ATOMS: atom_id res chain seq x y z
N ALA A 1 6.07 4.26 -15.37
CA ALA A 1 4.91 4.78 -14.60
C ALA A 1 5.28 5.09 -13.16
N PHE A 2 5.86 4.14 -12.40
CA PHE A 2 6.21 4.35 -10.99
C PHE A 2 7.43 5.27 -10.84
N GLU A 3 8.51 4.97 -11.56
CA GLU A 3 9.74 5.77 -11.56
C GLU A 3 9.52 7.23 -11.98
N SER A 4 8.75 7.45 -13.06
CA SER A 4 8.38 8.79 -13.53
C SER A 4 7.59 9.60 -12.50
N LYS A 5 6.90 8.94 -11.56
CA LYS A 5 6.14 9.55 -10.46
C LYS A 5 6.87 9.44 -9.12
N LYS A 6 8.13 8.98 -9.11
CA LYS A 6 8.97 8.79 -7.92
C LYS A 6 8.32 7.90 -6.85
N ILE A 7 7.55 6.89 -7.28
CA ILE A 7 6.89 5.95 -6.38
C ILE A 7 7.88 4.85 -6.00
N ALA A 8 8.15 4.72 -4.70
CA ALA A 8 8.95 3.63 -4.14
C ALA A 8 8.07 2.40 -3.84
N LEU A 9 8.55 1.22 -4.21
CA LEU A 9 7.88 -0.04 -3.87
C LEU A 9 8.43 -0.60 -2.56
N LEU A 10 7.54 -0.82 -1.60
CA LEU A 10 7.84 -1.52 -0.35
C LEU A 10 7.14 -2.87 -0.36
N LYS A 11 7.89 -3.93 -0.04
CA LYS A 11 7.36 -5.29 0.11
C LYS A 11 7.70 -5.81 1.50
N ALA A 12 6.70 -6.36 2.17
CA ALA A 12 6.84 -6.99 3.47
C ALA A 12 6.38 -8.46 3.36
N ASP A 13 7.21 -9.40 3.82
CA ASP A 13 6.90 -10.83 3.85
C ASP A 13 6.43 -11.23 5.25
N TRP A 14 5.18 -11.66 5.37
CA TRP A 14 4.55 -12.00 6.66
C TRP A 14 4.61 -13.50 6.99
N THR A 15 5.41 -14.29 6.27
CA THR A 15 5.54 -15.75 6.51
C THR A 15 6.00 -16.07 7.94
N ASN A 16 6.91 -15.26 8.50
CA ASN A 16 7.48 -15.46 9.84
C ASN A 16 6.78 -14.65 10.95
N ARG A 17 5.61 -14.03 10.67
CA ARG A 17 4.86 -13.19 11.63
C ARG A 17 5.74 -12.15 12.36
N ASP A 18 6.54 -11.41 11.59
CA ASP A 18 7.35 -10.33 12.12
C ASP A 18 6.46 -9.34 12.95
N PRO A 19 6.85 -8.98 14.19
CA PRO A 19 6.06 -8.08 15.03
C PRO A 19 5.84 -6.69 14.43
N ALA A 20 6.80 -6.15 13.68
CA ALA A 20 6.67 -4.84 13.03
C ALA A 20 5.65 -4.90 11.88
N ILE A 21 5.65 -5.98 11.10
CA ILE A 21 4.64 -6.22 10.05
C ILE A 21 3.26 -6.41 10.68
N THR A 22 3.18 -7.17 11.79
CA THR A 22 1.93 -7.40 12.52
C THR A 22 1.34 -6.09 13.03
N LYS A 23 2.16 -5.25 13.66
CA LYS A 23 1.74 -3.91 14.11
C LYS A 23 1.26 -3.03 12.96
N ALA A 24 1.94 -3.08 11.81
CA ALA A 24 1.51 -2.34 10.63
C ALA A 24 0.14 -2.85 10.13
N LEU A 25 -0.07 -4.17 10.01
CA LEU A 25 -1.36 -4.75 9.63
C LEU A 25 -2.48 -4.34 10.61
N GLU A 26 -2.22 -4.42 11.92
CA GLU A 26 -3.17 -4.03 12.95
C GLU A 26 -3.54 -2.54 12.88
N SER A 27 -2.61 -1.66 12.52
CA SER A 27 -2.91 -0.24 12.31
C SER A 27 -3.90 0.04 11.18
N PHE A 28 -4.05 -0.92 10.26
CA PHE A 28 -5.06 -0.93 9.20
C PHE A 28 -6.28 -1.81 9.54
N GLY A 29 -6.40 -2.28 10.79
CA GLY A 29 -7.47 -3.18 11.23
C GLY A 29 -7.41 -4.56 10.58
N ARG A 30 -6.21 -5.01 10.17
CA ARG A 30 -6.00 -6.31 9.50
C ARG A 30 -5.32 -7.29 10.43
N SER A 31 -5.78 -8.54 10.41
CA SER A 31 -5.16 -9.66 11.12
C SER A 31 -4.18 -10.45 10.25
N GLY A 32 -3.95 -10.05 8.99
CA GLY A 32 -3.10 -10.77 8.05
C GLY A 32 -3.05 -10.16 6.65
N VAL A 33 -2.36 -10.86 5.75
CA VAL A 33 -2.17 -10.51 4.33
C VAL A 33 -3.29 -11.12 3.44
N PRO A 34 -3.52 -10.62 2.22
CA PRO A 34 -2.86 -9.49 1.55
C PRO A 34 -3.36 -8.12 2.02
N LEU A 35 -2.44 -7.17 2.11
CA LEU A 35 -2.73 -5.74 2.28
C LEU A 35 -1.87 -4.95 1.28
N TYR A 36 -2.51 -4.07 0.53
CA TYR A 36 -1.87 -3.15 -0.40
C TYR A 36 -2.22 -1.72 0.00
N VAL A 37 -1.21 -0.89 0.18
CA VAL A 37 -1.36 0.50 0.62
C VAL A 37 -0.54 1.41 -0.27
N LEU A 38 -1.15 2.50 -0.71
CA LEU A 38 -0.50 3.59 -1.42
C LEU A 38 -0.40 4.78 -0.48
N TYR A 39 0.83 5.26 -0.26
CA TYR A 39 1.12 6.47 0.52
C TYR A 39 1.34 7.63 -0.45
N PRO A 40 0.32 8.47 -0.69
CA PRO A 40 0.47 9.69 -1.48
C PRO A 40 1.36 10.73 -0.76
N PRO A 41 1.93 11.71 -1.49
CA PRO A 41 2.63 12.83 -0.88
C PRO A 41 1.67 13.67 -0.02
N ASP A 42 2.17 14.19 1.10
CA ASP A 42 1.43 14.84 2.20
C ASP A 42 0.60 16.09 1.83
N SER A 43 0.58 16.53 0.56
CA SER A 43 -0.05 17.79 0.15
C SER A 43 -1.55 17.71 -0.15
N GLU A 44 -2.08 16.54 -0.51
CA GLU A 44 -3.52 16.40 -0.87
C GLU A 44 -4.25 15.27 -0.12
N PHE A 45 -3.52 14.35 0.47
CA PHE A 45 -4.08 13.14 1.07
C PHE A 45 -3.55 12.95 2.47
N THR A 46 -4.42 13.17 3.47
CA THR A 46 -4.06 13.02 4.89
C THR A 46 -3.98 11.56 5.33
N GLN A 47 -4.42 10.61 4.49
CA GLN A 47 -4.49 9.19 4.84
C GLN A 47 -3.98 8.28 3.71
N PRO A 48 -3.38 7.13 4.06
CA PRO A 48 -2.99 6.13 3.08
C PRO A 48 -4.21 5.55 2.35
N ILE A 49 -4.06 5.28 1.06
CA ILE A 49 -5.12 4.67 0.23
C ILE A 49 -4.97 3.16 0.28
N ILE A 50 -5.98 2.46 0.80
CA ILE A 50 -6.04 1.00 0.81
C ILE A 50 -6.56 0.50 -0.53
N LEU A 51 -5.81 -0.38 -1.19
CA LEU A 51 -6.21 -0.98 -2.47
C LEU A 51 -6.95 -2.32 -2.25
N PRO A 52 -7.76 -2.77 -3.22
CA PRO A 52 -8.44 -4.05 -3.15
C PRO A 52 -7.49 -5.25 -2.98
N GLN A 53 -7.94 -6.28 -2.27
CA GLN A 53 -7.17 -7.51 -2.08
C GLN A 53 -6.94 -8.28 -3.38
N ILE A 54 -7.93 -8.27 -4.28
CA ILE A 54 -7.78 -8.75 -5.65
C ILE A 54 -7.33 -7.55 -6.49
N LEU A 55 -6.02 -7.48 -6.71
CA LEU A 55 -5.38 -6.34 -7.34
C LEU A 55 -5.20 -6.57 -8.84
N SER A 56 -5.64 -5.60 -9.66
CA SER A 56 -5.40 -5.57 -11.11
C SER A 56 -4.45 -4.44 -11.51
N PRO A 57 -3.69 -4.59 -12.62
CA PRO A 57 -2.85 -3.51 -13.13
C PRO A 57 -3.61 -2.21 -13.37
N GLU A 58 -4.85 -2.27 -13.85
CA GLU A 58 -5.69 -1.10 -14.11
C GLU A 58 -6.07 -0.37 -12.83
N GLN A 59 -6.34 -1.09 -11.73
CA GLN A 59 -6.61 -0.48 -10.43
C GLN A 59 -5.40 0.28 -9.90
N VAL A 60 -4.20 -0.32 -10.02
CA VAL A 60 -2.95 0.32 -9.64
C VAL A 60 -2.70 1.57 -10.48
N GLN A 61 -2.83 1.48 -11.81
CA GLN A 61 -2.65 2.62 -12.72
C GLN A 61 -3.61 3.75 -12.40
N ARG A 62 -4.89 3.45 -12.12
CA ARG A 62 -5.88 4.46 -11.72
C ARG A 62 -5.50 5.14 -10.41
N ALA A 63 -5.06 4.37 -9.41
CA ALA A 63 -4.69 4.89 -8.10
C ALA A 63 -3.51 5.87 -8.18
N ILE A 64 -2.53 5.62 -9.06
CA ILE A 64 -1.34 6.47 -9.19
C ILE A 64 -1.46 7.56 -10.26
N LYS A 65 -2.55 7.59 -11.04
CA LYS A 65 -2.67 8.47 -12.22
C LYS A 65 -2.49 9.95 -11.87
N ASN A 66 -3.06 10.37 -10.74
CA ASN A 66 -3.11 11.76 -10.27
C ASN A 66 -2.12 12.06 -9.14
N LEU A 67 -1.27 11.10 -8.77
CA LEU A 67 -0.09 11.38 -7.94
C LEU A 67 0.98 12.09 -8.76
#